data_AF-A0A1Q4DTM7-F1
#
_entry.id   AF-A0A1Q4DTM7-F1
#
_cell.length_a   1.000
_cell.length_b   1.000
_cell.length_c   1.000
_cell.angle_alpha   90.00
_cell.angle_beta   90.00
_cell.angle_gamma   90.00
#
_symmetry.space_group_name_H-M   'P 1'
#
loop_
_entity.id
_entity.type
_entity.pdbx_description
1 polymer ?
#
loop_
_entity_poly.entity_id
_entity_poly.type
_entity_poly.pdbx_seq_one_letter_code
_entity_poly.pdbx_strand_id
1 'polypeptide(L)'
;MSVEARLVRLYPAAFRRAWGPDVETEARAAGWRSWPSLVAGVVDMWLHPAIWPARSTAERRARVTTALVAVGLAGWLVGHAGAEQHALPAHTACTTLLLLGLGLAAPWPRALVATARRVAHLLAAPALLGAAAVAMARSDLPPPAAVTVLATWWMALGIGAVQVCRVLASLGPDALVPPSPVRLRAAGHALVAALATAGALFLVTGDVPAATGVLLLAAVGVGTLRDLEPQGKQG
;
A
#
# COMPACT_ATOMS: atom_id res chain seq x y z
N MET A 1 -10.34 -3.24 -29.68
CA MET A 1 -9.21 -3.16 -28.73
C MET A 1 -8.53 -4.51 -28.66
N SER A 2 -7.24 -4.59 -28.94
CA SER A 2 -6.48 -5.84 -28.89
C SER A 2 -6.19 -6.28 -27.45
N VAL A 3 -5.74 -7.52 -27.26
CA VAL A 3 -5.37 -8.04 -25.93
C VAL A 3 -4.15 -7.29 -25.38
N GLU A 4 -3.20 -6.95 -26.24
CA GLU A 4 -2.00 -6.17 -25.93
C GLU A 4 -2.38 -4.80 -25.38
N ALA A 5 -3.31 -4.10 -26.05
CA ALA A 5 -3.81 -2.81 -25.59
C ALA A 5 -4.51 -2.91 -24.22
N ARG A 6 -5.14 -4.04 -23.90
CA ARG A 6 -5.71 -4.30 -22.56
C ARG A 6 -4.62 -4.55 -21.53
N LEU A 7 -3.59 -5.33 -21.85
CA LEU A 7 -2.45 -5.59 -20.96
C LEU A 7 -1.66 -4.30 -20.68
N VAL A 8 -1.38 -3.48 -21.70
CA VAL A 8 -0.72 -2.18 -21.53
C VAL A 8 -1.54 -1.24 -20.65
N ARG A 9 -2.88 -1.33 -20.68
CA ARG A 9 -3.76 -0.57 -19.78
C ARG A 9 -3.63 -0.96 -18.30
N LEU A 10 -3.05 -2.11 -17.98
CA LEU A 10 -2.79 -2.51 -16.59
C LEU A 10 -1.56 -1.83 -15.99
N TYR A 11 -0.64 -1.31 -16.82
CA TYR A 11 0.51 -0.57 -16.32
C TYR A 11 0.07 0.70 -15.58
N PRO A 12 0.88 1.21 -14.63
CA PRO A 12 0.64 2.47 -13.95
C PRO A 12 0.44 3.64 -14.93
N ALA A 13 -0.46 4.57 -14.60
CA ALA A 13 -0.83 5.66 -15.51
C ALA A 13 0.35 6.59 -15.90
N ALA A 14 1.37 6.71 -15.06
CA ALA A 14 2.60 7.45 -15.39
C ALA A 14 3.42 6.72 -16.45
N PHE A 15 3.62 5.41 -16.28
CA PHE A 15 4.29 4.53 -17.25
C PHE A 15 3.56 4.54 -18.60
N ARG A 16 2.24 4.31 -18.59
CA ARG A 16 1.43 4.28 -19.81
C ARG A 16 1.52 5.56 -20.64
N ARG A 17 1.58 6.72 -19.97
CA ARG A 17 1.67 8.01 -20.66
C ARG A 17 3.05 8.27 -21.27
N ALA A 18 4.12 7.77 -20.65
CA ALA A 18 5.48 7.98 -21.12
C ALA A 18 5.93 6.94 -22.16
N TRP A 19 5.58 5.67 -21.94
CA TRP A 19 6.13 4.53 -22.69
C TRP A 19 5.06 3.57 -23.24
N GLY A 20 3.78 3.80 -22.92
CA GLY A 20 2.68 2.93 -23.36
C GLY A 20 2.58 2.74 -24.88
N PRO A 21 2.68 3.80 -25.71
CA PRO A 21 2.62 3.66 -27.17
C PRO A 21 3.74 2.78 -27.74
N ASP A 22 4.96 2.89 -27.21
CA ASP A 22 6.11 2.11 -27.67
C ASP A 22 5.95 0.65 -27.27
N VAL A 23 5.60 0.38 -26.01
CA VAL A 23 5.34 -0.97 -25.50
C VAL A 23 4.17 -1.65 -26.23
N GLU A 24 3.12 -0.91 -26.59
CA GLU A 24 1.99 -1.45 -27.37
C GLU A 24 2.40 -1.80 -28.80
N THR A 25 3.33 -1.06 -29.39
CA THR A 25 3.85 -1.32 -30.73
C THR A 25 4.75 -2.55 -30.73
N GLU A 26 5.64 -2.67 -29.75
CA GLU A 26 6.50 -3.83 -29.56
C GLU A 26 5.70 -5.11 -29.23
N ALA A 27 4.72 -5.01 -28.33
CA ALA A 27 3.81 -6.11 -28.00
C ALA A 27 3.02 -6.60 -29.20
N ARG A 28 2.53 -5.69 -30.05
CA ARG A 28 1.83 -6.05 -31.29
C ARG A 28 2.75 -6.76 -32.29
N ALA A 29 4.01 -6.34 -32.39
CA ALA A 29 5.00 -6.99 -33.25
C ALA A 29 5.37 -8.40 -32.75
N ALA A 30 5.48 -8.59 -31.44
CA ALA A 30 5.83 -9.86 -30.82
C ALA A 30 4.63 -10.84 -30.69
N GLY A 31 3.40 -10.31 -30.73
CA GLY A 31 2.16 -11.08 -30.60
C GLY A 31 2.02 -11.77 -29.24
N TRP A 32 1.28 -12.88 -29.20
CA TRP A 32 0.90 -13.60 -27.97
C TRP A 32 2.09 -14.06 -27.11
N ARG A 33 3.26 -14.28 -27.71
CA ARG A 33 4.48 -14.69 -27.01
C ARG A 33 4.98 -13.65 -26.00
N SER A 34 4.60 -12.38 -26.18
CA SER A 34 4.94 -11.28 -25.26
C SER A 34 4.01 -11.17 -24.06
N TRP A 35 2.87 -11.88 -24.02
CA TRP A 35 1.90 -11.67 -22.94
C TRP A 35 2.45 -12.02 -21.54
N PRO A 36 3.19 -13.12 -21.33
CA PRO A 36 3.76 -13.41 -20.02
C PRO A 36 4.76 -12.35 -19.57
N SER A 37 5.60 -11.83 -20.48
CA SER A 37 6.56 -10.76 -20.15
C SER A 37 5.86 -9.44 -19.88
N LEU A 38 4.76 -9.12 -20.57
CA LEU A 38 3.93 -7.95 -20.25
C LEU A 38 3.29 -8.07 -18.88
N VAL A 39 2.74 -9.23 -18.51
CA VAL A 39 2.16 -9.44 -17.18
C VAL A 39 3.24 -9.31 -16.10
N ALA A 40 4.41 -9.92 -16.31
CA ALA A 40 5.55 -9.76 -15.41
C ALA A 40 5.97 -8.29 -15.29
N GLY A 41 6.03 -7.56 -16.40
CA GLY A 41 6.35 -6.13 -16.43
C GLY A 41 5.29 -5.25 -15.76
N VAL A 42 4.01 -5.59 -15.87
CA VAL A 42 2.92 -4.92 -15.14
C VAL A 42 3.15 -5.07 -13.64
N VAL A 43 3.35 -6.31 -13.18
CA VAL A 43 3.60 -6.60 -11.76
C VAL A 43 4.85 -5.88 -11.28
N ASP A 44 5.95 -6.01 -12.01
CA ASP A 44 7.23 -5.36 -11.68
C ASP A 44 7.09 -3.84 -11.56
N MET A 45 6.40 -3.19 -12.49
CA MET A 45 6.15 -1.75 -12.39
C MET A 45 5.28 -1.41 -11.18
N TRP A 46 4.25 -2.19 -10.86
CA TRP A 46 3.46 -1.93 -9.65
C TRP A 46 4.25 -2.10 -8.35
N LEU A 47 5.26 -2.97 -8.34
CA LEU A 47 6.13 -3.21 -7.19
C LEU A 47 7.25 -2.18 -7.04
N HIS A 48 7.64 -1.52 -8.12
CA HIS A 48 8.73 -0.53 -8.15
C HIS A 48 8.21 0.88 -8.53
N PRO A 49 7.40 1.53 -7.67
CA PRO A 49 6.85 2.87 -7.95
C PRO A 49 7.93 3.96 -8.00
N ALA A 50 9.10 3.69 -7.43
CA ALA A 50 10.24 4.58 -7.45
C ALA A 50 10.80 4.79 -8.86
N ILE A 51 10.72 3.81 -9.76
CA ILE A 51 11.29 3.88 -11.13
C ILE A 51 10.33 4.49 -12.16
N TRP A 52 9.07 4.78 -11.78
CA TRP A 52 8.10 5.36 -12.70
C TRP A 52 8.55 6.72 -13.23
N PRO A 53 8.20 7.10 -14.48
CA PRO A 53 8.52 8.41 -15.04
C PRO A 53 7.97 9.53 -14.14
N ALA A 54 8.83 10.39 -13.63
CA ALA A 54 8.48 11.48 -12.72
C ALA A 54 9.09 12.79 -13.21
N ARG A 55 8.34 13.90 -13.09
CA ARG A 55 8.77 15.23 -13.52
C ARG A 55 9.69 15.90 -12.51
N SER A 56 9.69 15.43 -11.27
CA SER A 56 10.54 15.95 -10.20
C SER A 56 10.88 14.88 -9.16
N THR A 57 11.89 15.16 -8.34
CA THR A 57 12.26 14.32 -7.20
C THR A 57 11.18 14.29 -6.13
N ALA A 58 10.42 15.39 -5.97
CA ALA A 58 9.29 15.48 -5.06
C ALA A 58 8.15 14.53 -5.46
N GLU A 59 7.83 14.47 -6.76
CA GLU A 59 6.81 13.55 -7.29
C GLU A 59 7.22 12.08 -7.07
N ARG A 60 8.49 11.74 -7.31
CA ARG A 60 9.01 10.39 -7.04
C ARG A 60 8.87 10.00 -5.56
N ARG A 61 9.25 10.91 -4.64
CA ARG A 61 9.11 10.69 -3.19
C ARG A 61 7.66 10.52 -2.76
N ALA A 62 6.73 11.28 -3.34
CA ALA A 62 5.30 11.14 -3.03
C ALA A 62 4.73 9.77 -3.45
N ARG A 63 5.15 9.25 -4.60
CA ARG A 63 4.76 7.90 -5.06
C ARG A 63 5.31 6.82 -4.14
N VAL A 64 6.60 6.90 -3.79
CA VAL A 64 7.22 5.95 -2.86
C VAL A 64 6.56 6.02 -1.47
N THR A 65 6.26 7.22 -0.99
CA THR A 65 5.51 7.42 0.25
C THR A 65 4.15 6.72 0.20
N THR A 66 3.40 6.92 -0.88
CA THR A 66 2.08 6.29 -1.05
C THR A 66 2.18 4.77 -1.09
N ALA A 67 3.21 4.23 -1.74
CA ALA A 67 3.46 2.80 -1.80
C ALA A 67 3.83 2.20 -0.43
N LEU A 68 4.74 2.85 0.31
CA LEU A 68 5.09 2.44 1.66
C LEU A 68 3.87 2.49 2.60
N VAL A 69 3.04 3.52 2.50
CA VAL A 69 1.78 3.60 3.26
C VAL A 69 0.82 2.47 2.86
N ALA A 70 0.67 2.18 1.57
CA ALA A 70 -0.16 1.08 1.10
C ALA A 70 0.32 -0.29 1.64
N VAL A 71 1.63 -0.55 1.58
CA VAL A 71 2.27 -1.75 2.12
C VAL A 71 2.07 -1.84 3.64
N GLY A 72 2.28 -0.73 4.36
CA GLY A 72 2.07 -0.66 5.81
C GLY A 72 0.62 -0.92 6.21
N LEU A 73 -0.35 -0.31 5.52
CA LEU A 73 -1.78 -0.53 5.80
C LEU A 73 -2.21 -1.96 5.45
N ALA A 74 -1.76 -2.51 4.33
CA ALA A 74 -2.05 -3.89 3.95
C ALA A 74 -1.46 -4.88 4.98
N GLY A 75 -0.23 -4.65 5.41
CA GLY A 75 0.43 -5.47 6.41
C GLY A 75 -0.21 -5.35 7.79
N TRP A 76 -0.69 -4.16 8.16
CA TRP A 76 -1.50 -3.98 9.36
C TRP A 76 -2.82 -4.76 9.29
N LEU A 77 -3.53 -4.74 8.16
CA LEU A 77 -4.77 -5.49 7.98
C LEU A 77 -4.56 -7.00 8.12
N VAL A 78 -3.56 -7.55 7.45
CA VAL A 78 -3.22 -8.98 7.55
C VAL A 78 -2.76 -9.32 8.96
N GLY A 79 -1.90 -8.48 9.55
CA GLY A 79 -1.40 -8.65 10.90
C GLY A 79 -2.52 -8.59 11.96
N HIS A 80 -3.49 -7.70 11.78
CA HIS A 80 -4.65 -7.59 12.65
C HIS A 80 -5.55 -8.82 12.49
N ALA A 81 -5.83 -9.26 11.27
CA ALA A 81 -6.65 -10.45 11.02
C ALA A 81 -6.06 -11.72 11.63
N GLY A 82 -4.74 -11.93 11.52
CA GLY A 82 -4.08 -13.07 12.14
C GLY A 82 -3.97 -12.95 13.67
N ALA A 83 -3.82 -11.74 14.21
CA ALA A 83 -3.78 -11.52 15.66
C ALA A 83 -5.13 -11.76 16.36
N GLU A 84 -6.24 -11.61 15.64
CA GLU A 84 -7.57 -12.00 16.15
C GLU A 84 -7.72 -13.53 16.24
N GLN A 85 -6.98 -14.29 15.42
CA GLN A 85 -7.01 -15.76 15.44
C GLN A 85 -6.03 -16.36 16.45
N HIS A 86 -4.92 -15.67 16.70
CA HIS A 86 -3.85 -16.12 17.58
C HIS A 86 -3.46 -14.99 18.53
N ALA A 87 -3.50 -15.24 19.85
CA ALA A 87 -3.00 -14.27 20.83
C ALA A 87 -1.47 -14.10 20.67
N LEU A 88 -1.06 -13.14 19.84
CA LEU A 88 0.34 -12.91 19.50
C LEU A 88 1.06 -12.11 20.61
N PRO A 89 2.08 -12.65 21.28
CA PRO A 89 2.71 -12.04 22.45
C PRO A 89 3.49 -10.73 22.16
N ALA A 90 3.63 -10.34 20.89
CA ALA A 90 4.34 -9.11 20.49
C ALA A 90 3.56 -8.25 19.46
N HIS A 91 2.24 -8.46 19.34
CA HIS A 91 1.40 -7.70 18.40
C HIS A 91 1.47 -6.18 18.64
N THR A 92 1.53 -5.76 19.90
CA THR A 92 1.62 -4.35 20.29
C THR A 92 2.93 -3.70 19.83
N ALA A 93 4.05 -4.42 19.94
CA ALA A 93 5.35 -3.94 19.49
C ALA A 93 5.40 -3.80 17.96
N CYS A 94 4.93 -4.81 17.23
CA CYS A 94 4.82 -4.75 15.76
C CYS A 94 3.91 -3.60 15.30
N THR A 95 2.76 -3.44 15.96
CA THR A 95 1.81 -2.35 15.66
C THR A 95 2.43 -0.98 15.94
N THR A 96 3.14 -0.83 17.06
CA THR A 96 3.80 0.43 17.41
C THR A 96 4.87 0.80 16.40
N LEU A 97 5.69 -0.17 15.98
CA LEU A 97 6.72 0.05 14.96
C LEU A 97 6.13 0.36 13.58
N LEU A 98 5.01 -0.29 13.24
CA LEU A 98 4.26 -0.01 12.02
C LEU A 98 3.68 1.41 12.03
N LEU A 99 3.05 1.82 13.13
CA LEU A 99 2.51 3.17 13.32
C LEU A 99 3.62 4.22 13.27
N LEU A 100 4.78 3.95 13.87
CA LEU A 100 5.96 4.80 13.77
C LEU A 100 6.40 4.94 12.30
N GLY A 101 6.49 3.83 11.56
CA GLY A 101 6.80 3.82 10.14
C GLY A 101 5.81 4.63 9.29
N LEU A 102 4.50 4.46 9.53
CA LEU A 102 3.45 5.23 8.87
C LEU A 102 3.54 6.73 9.21
N GLY A 103 3.79 7.08 10.48
CA GLY A 103 3.96 8.47 10.91
C GLY A 103 5.21 9.12 10.30
N LEU A 104 6.30 8.36 10.16
CA LEU A 104 7.50 8.81 9.45
C LEU A 104 7.24 8.95 7.95
N ALA A 105 6.43 8.09 7.33
CA ALA A 105 6.07 8.21 5.92
C ALA A 105 5.11 9.37 5.66
N ALA A 106 4.24 9.72 6.63
CA ALA A 106 3.17 10.68 6.45
C ALA A 106 3.69 12.05 5.94
N PRO A 107 3.23 12.52 4.76
CA PRO A 107 3.64 13.83 4.27
C PRO A 107 3.01 14.94 5.12
N TRP A 108 3.72 16.06 5.26
CA TRP A 108 3.18 17.19 6.01
C TRP A 108 2.24 18.02 5.12
N PRO A 109 0.99 18.27 5.53
CA PRO A 109 0.09 19.11 4.76
C PRO A 109 0.52 20.57 4.83
N ARG A 110 0.60 21.25 3.67
CA ARG A 110 0.82 22.70 3.65
C ARG A 110 -0.41 23.47 4.15
N ALA A 111 -1.61 22.97 3.84
CA ALA A 111 -2.89 23.50 4.28
C ALA A 111 -3.61 22.49 5.18
N LEU A 112 -3.20 22.42 6.45
CA LEU A 112 -3.64 21.39 7.40
C LEU A 112 -5.17 21.29 7.50
N VAL A 113 -5.88 22.42 7.57
CA VAL A 113 -7.35 22.45 7.69
C VAL A 113 -8.05 21.92 6.45
N ALA A 114 -7.62 22.34 5.25
CA ALA A 114 -8.25 21.90 4.00
C ALA A 114 -8.00 20.41 3.74
N THR A 115 -6.78 19.95 3.98
CA THR A 115 -6.42 18.53 3.88
C THR A 115 -7.17 17.70 4.93
N ALA A 116 -7.23 18.15 6.18
CA ALA A 116 -7.98 17.48 7.24
C ALA A 116 -9.47 17.37 6.92
N ARG A 117 -10.09 18.44 6.41
CA ARG A 117 -11.50 18.42 5.98
C ARG A 117 -11.73 17.41 4.86
N ARG A 118 -10.85 17.37 3.86
CA ARG A 118 -10.94 16.42 2.75
C ARG A 118 -10.77 14.97 3.21
N VAL A 119 -9.79 14.72 4.08
CA VAL A 119 -9.58 13.42 4.72
C VAL A 119 -10.81 13.01 5.53
N ALA A 120 -11.33 13.92 6.35
CA ALA A 120 -12.53 13.68 7.16
C ALA A 120 -13.73 13.31 6.30
N HIS A 121 -14.01 14.04 5.22
CA HIS A 121 -15.12 13.71 4.33
C HIS A 121 -14.96 12.35 3.64
N LEU A 122 -13.74 12.01 3.21
CA LEU A 122 -13.50 10.73 2.53
C LEU A 122 -13.50 9.53 3.49
N LEU A 123 -13.10 9.75 4.74
CA LEU A 123 -13.09 8.72 5.77
C LEU A 123 -14.38 8.66 6.59
N ALA A 124 -15.27 9.64 6.48
CA ALA A 124 -16.53 9.66 7.22
C ALA A 124 -17.37 8.42 6.95
N ALA A 125 -17.57 8.05 5.68
CA ALA A 125 -18.34 6.86 5.32
C ALA A 125 -17.76 5.55 5.90
N PRO A 126 -16.48 5.19 5.66
CA PRO A 126 -15.92 3.98 6.26
C PRO A 126 -15.87 4.05 7.80
N ALA A 127 -15.64 5.23 8.39
CA ALA A 127 -15.66 5.39 9.86
C ALA A 127 -17.05 5.14 10.45
N LEU A 128 -18.11 5.68 9.82
CA LEU A 128 -19.49 5.46 10.25
C LEU A 128 -19.90 3.99 10.10
N LEU A 129 -19.52 3.34 8.98
CA LEU A 129 -19.75 1.91 8.76
C LEU A 129 -19.05 1.07 9.83
N GLY A 130 -17.78 1.36 10.13
CA GLY A 130 -17.02 0.67 11.18
C GLY A 130 -17.62 0.89 12.56
N ALA A 131 -18.01 2.12 12.90
CA ALA A 131 -18.64 2.45 14.17
C ALA A 131 -19.99 1.74 14.34
N ALA A 132 -20.81 1.68 13.28
CA ALA A 132 -22.06 0.93 13.28
C ALA A 132 -21.81 -0.58 13.48
N ALA A 133 -20.82 -1.15 12.80
CA ALA A 133 -20.44 -2.56 12.98
C ALA A 133 -20.01 -2.85 14.42
N VAL A 134 -19.18 -2.00 15.03
CA VAL A 134 -18.76 -2.14 16.44
C VAL A 134 -19.94 -2.00 17.39
N ALA A 135 -20.85 -1.06 17.16
CA ALA A 135 -22.05 -0.89 17.99
C ALA A 135 -22.96 -2.12 17.90
N MET A 136 -23.18 -2.65 16.70
CA MET A 136 -23.96 -3.87 16.48
C MET A 136 -23.30 -5.12 17.07
N ALA A 137 -21.97 -5.23 17.01
CA ALA A 137 -21.24 -6.37 17.56
C ALA A 137 -21.38 -6.51 19.09
N ARG A 138 -21.81 -5.46 19.79
CA ARG A 138 -22.12 -5.48 21.23
C ARG A 138 -23.53 -6.00 21.53
N SER A 139 -24.33 -6.27 20.51
CA SER A 139 -25.69 -6.80 20.64
C SER A 139 -25.68 -8.32 20.47
N ASP A 140 -26.63 -9.00 21.10
CA ASP A 140 -26.83 -10.44 20.89
C ASP A 140 -27.43 -10.69 19.50
N LEU A 141 -26.55 -10.88 18.52
CA LEU A 141 -26.91 -11.11 17.13
C LEU A 141 -26.98 -12.60 16.80
N PRO A 142 -27.96 -13.04 15.99
CA PRO A 142 -27.95 -14.40 15.46
C PRO A 142 -26.74 -14.61 14.52
N PRO A 143 -26.25 -15.85 14.35
CA PRO A 143 -25.07 -16.15 13.55
C PRO A 143 -24.98 -15.48 12.15
N PRO A 144 -26.04 -15.46 11.31
CA PRO A 144 -25.95 -14.82 9.99
C PRO A 144 -25.77 -13.30 10.08
N ALA A 145 -26.37 -12.66 11.09
CA ALA A 145 -26.19 -11.23 11.33
C ALA A 145 -24.76 -10.94 11.82
N ALA A 146 -24.22 -11.77 12.72
CA ALA A 146 -22.84 -11.63 13.19
C ALA A 146 -21.81 -11.72 12.04
N VAL A 147 -21.98 -12.66 11.10
CA VAL A 147 -21.13 -12.76 9.90
C VAL A 147 -21.23 -11.51 9.04
N THR A 148 -22.44 -10.96 8.88
CA THR A 148 -22.66 -9.73 8.09
C THR A 148 -22.00 -8.51 8.75
N VAL A 149 -22.06 -8.40 10.08
CA VAL A 149 -21.37 -7.34 10.83
C VAL A 149 -19.85 -7.48 10.68
N LEU A 150 -19.31 -8.69 10.80
CA LEU A 150 -17.88 -8.95 10.63
C LEU A 150 -17.41 -8.60 9.21
N ALA A 151 -18.18 -9.00 8.20
CA ALA A 151 -17.89 -8.62 6.81
C ALA A 151 -17.93 -7.11 6.62
N THR A 152 -18.91 -6.42 7.22
CA THR A 152 -19.05 -4.96 7.16
C THR A 152 -17.85 -4.27 7.82
N TRP A 153 -17.39 -4.78 8.96
CA TRP A 153 -16.20 -4.29 9.66
C TRP A 153 -14.95 -4.37 8.77
N TRP A 154 -14.66 -5.55 8.21
CA TRP A 154 -13.50 -5.73 7.33
C TRP A 154 -13.59 -4.90 6.05
N MET A 155 -14.78 -4.78 5.46
CA MET A 155 -15.00 -3.93 4.30
C MET A 155 -14.77 -2.45 4.65
N ALA A 156 -15.23 -1.98 5.81
CA ALA A 156 -14.99 -0.61 6.25
C ALA A 156 -13.49 -0.31 6.41
N LEU A 157 -12.73 -1.23 7.02
CA LEU A 157 -11.27 -1.10 7.15
C LEU A 157 -10.56 -1.10 5.79
N GLY A 158 -10.91 -2.05 4.91
CA GLY A 158 -10.34 -2.15 3.57
C GLY A 158 -10.62 -0.91 2.71
N ILE A 159 -11.87 -0.43 2.72
CA ILE A 159 -12.25 0.82 2.06
C ILE A 159 -11.48 2.00 2.66
N GLY A 160 -11.39 2.09 3.99
CA GLY A 160 -10.61 3.13 4.67
C GLY A 160 -9.15 3.18 4.20
N ALA A 161 -8.48 2.03 4.16
CA ALA A 161 -7.10 1.92 3.69
C ALA A 161 -6.95 2.40 2.23
N VAL A 162 -7.84 1.95 1.34
CA VAL A 162 -7.86 2.38 -0.07
C VAL A 162 -8.07 3.90 -0.17
N GLN A 163 -8.98 4.46 0.61
CA GLN A 163 -9.25 5.91 0.59
C GLN A 163 -8.06 6.72 1.10
N VAL A 164 -7.34 6.25 2.13
CA VAL A 164 -6.08 6.88 2.57
C VAL A 164 -5.06 6.91 1.43
N CYS A 165 -4.84 5.78 0.75
CA CYS A 165 -3.91 5.71 -0.38
C CYS A 165 -4.35 6.62 -1.54
N ARG A 166 -5.65 6.68 -1.85
CA ARG A 166 -6.19 7.57 -2.90
C ARG A 166 -6.01 9.03 -2.54
N VAL A 167 -6.21 9.41 -1.29
CA VAL A 167 -5.95 10.79 -0.82
C VAL A 167 -4.50 11.13 -1.05
N LEU A 168 -3.57 10.31 -0.54
CA LEU A 168 -2.13 10.54 -0.71
C LEU A 168 -1.71 10.62 -2.18
N ALA A 169 -2.24 9.74 -3.04
CA ALA A 169 -1.96 9.75 -4.46
C ALA A 169 -2.54 10.98 -5.19
N SER A 170 -3.68 11.51 -4.72
CA SER A 170 -4.37 12.66 -5.33
C SER A 170 -3.81 14.01 -4.87
N LEU A 171 -3.15 14.04 -3.73
CA LEU A 171 -2.54 15.25 -3.19
C LEU A 171 -1.22 15.49 -3.93
N GLY A 172 -1.25 16.45 -4.85
CA GLY A 172 -0.08 16.84 -5.63
C GLY A 172 1.04 17.44 -4.77
N PRO A 173 2.23 17.64 -5.37
CA PRO A 173 3.39 18.26 -4.72
C PRO A 173 3.10 19.69 -4.21
N ASP A 174 2.03 20.32 -4.70
CA ASP A 174 1.61 21.65 -4.25
C ASP A 174 0.88 21.63 -2.89
N ALA A 175 0.25 20.51 -2.52
CA ALA A 175 -0.54 20.37 -1.30
C ALA A 175 0.24 19.75 -0.12
N LEU A 176 1.31 19.02 -0.42
CA LEU A 176 2.07 18.23 0.55
C LEU A 176 3.55 18.58 0.49
N VAL A 177 4.18 18.70 1.66
CA VAL A 177 5.64 18.72 1.77
C VAL A 177 6.11 17.26 1.74
N PRO A 178 6.85 16.84 0.69
CA PRO A 178 7.35 15.47 0.60
C PRO A 178 8.33 15.21 1.75
N PRO A 179 8.35 13.99 2.33
CA PRO A 179 9.31 13.66 3.37
C PRO A 179 10.75 13.77 2.85
N SER A 180 11.68 14.09 3.76
CA SER A 180 13.10 14.06 3.43
C SER A 180 13.54 12.64 3.07
N PRO A 181 14.58 12.44 2.24
CA PRO A 181 15.06 11.11 1.88
C PRO A 181 15.41 10.24 3.09
N VAL A 182 16.05 10.84 4.11
CA VAL A 182 16.43 10.15 5.34
C VAL A 182 15.20 9.68 6.11
N ARG A 183 14.21 10.55 6.27
CA ARG A 183 12.96 10.22 6.95
C ARG A 183 12.19 9.13 6.20
N LEU A 184 12.18 9.17 4.87
CA LEU A 184 11.52 8.17 4.04
C LEU A 184 12.21 6.80 4.13
N ARG A 185 13.54 6.76 4.18
CA ARG A 185 14.29 5.52 4.42
C ARG A 185 14.02 4.96 5.81
N ALA A 186 14.06 5.81 6.84
CA ALA A 186 13.73 5.40 8.20
C ALA A 186 12.29 4.84 8.29
N ALA A 187 11.34 5.49 7.63
CA ALA A 187 9.96 5.01 7.52
C ALA A 187 9.89 3.62 6.88
N GLY A 188 10.56 3.43 5.72
CA GLY A 188 10.58 2.15 5.04
C GLY A 188 11.26 1.05 5.87
N HIS A 189 12.38 1.34 6.53
CA HIS A 189 13.03 0.36 7.42
C HIS A 189 12.15 -0.02 8.61
N ALA A 190 11.49 0.95 9.24
CA ALA A 190 10.55 0.68 10.34
C ALA A 190 9.39 -0.20 9.88
N LEU A 191 8.80 0.10 8.71
CA LEU A 191 7.72 -0.71 8.14
C LEU A 191 8.18 -2.13 7.79
N VAL A 192 9.32 -2.28 7.09
CA VAL A 192 9.88 -3.59 6.74
C VAL A 192 10.19 -4.40 7.99
N ALA A 193 10.81 -3.79 9.00
CA ALA A 193 11.10 -4.46 10.27
C ALA A 193 9.81 -4.90 10.98
N ALA A 194 8.80 -4.03 11.07
CA ALA A 194 7.51 -4.39 11.66
C ALA A 194 6.86 -5.58 10.96
N LEU A 195 6.84 -5.58 9.63
CA LEU A 195 6.27 -6.66 8.83
C LEU A 195 7.09 -7.95 8.95
N ALA A 196 8.42 -7.88 8.83
CA ALA A 196 9.28 -9.05 8.97
C ALA A 196 9.12 -9.71 10.36
N THR A 197 9.07 -8.91 11.43
CA THR A 197 8.83 -9.41 12.78
C THR A 197 7.43 -10.03 12.91
N ALA A 198 6.39 -9.37 12.39
CA ALA A 198 5.04 -9.92 12.41
C ALA A 198 4.94 -11.25 11.63
N GLY A 199 5.55 -11.33 10.45
CA GLY A 199 5.62 -12.55 9.64
C GLY A 199 6.35 -13.69 10.36
N ALA A 200 7.46 -13.39 11.04
CA ALA A 200 8.17 -14.38 11.85
C ALA A 200 7.31 -14.89 13.03
N LEU A 201 6.55 -14.02 13.69
CA LEU A 201 5.63 -14.42 14.75
C LEU A 201 4.54 -15.35 14.22
N PHE A 202 3.96 -15.06 13.05
CA PHE A 202 2.97 -15.94 12.42
C PHE A 202 3.54 -17.32 12.06
N LEU A 203 4.80 -17.40 11.62
CA LEU A 203 5.46 -18.69 11.40
C LEU A 203 5.58 -19.49 12.70
N VAL A 204 5.95 -18.84 13.81
CA VAL A 204 6.06 -19.48 15.13
C VAL A 204 4.70 -20.00 15.62
N THR A 205 3.60 -19.28 15.32
CA THR A 205 2.24 -19.72 15.67
C THR A 205 1.61 -20.68 14.66
N GLY A 206 2.30 -20.99 13.56
CA GLY A 206 1.83 -21.93 12.52
C GLY A 206 0.85 -21.32 11.50
N ASP A 207 0.63 -20.00 11.50
CA ASP A 207 -0.22 -19.32 10.52
C ASP A 207 0.59 -19.00 9.24
N VAL A 208 0.82 -20.04 8.44
CA VAL A 208 1.58 -19.96 7.20
C VAL A 208 0.98 -18.97 6.19
N PRO A 209 -0.36 -18.90 5.98
CA PRO A 209 -0.96 -17.91 5.09
C PRO A 209 -0.68 -16.47 5.51
N ALA A 210 -0.89 -16.11 6.79
CA ALA A 210 -0.63 -14.76 7.27
C ALA A 210 0.87 -14.42 7.20
N ALA A 211 1.73 -15.36 7.62
CA ALA A 211 3.17 -15.21 7.51
C ALA A 211 3.61 -14.90 6.07
N THR A 212 3.12 -15.69 5.12
CA THR A 212 3.47 -15.54 3.69
C THR A 212 3.03 -14.16 3.19
N GLY A 213 1.79 -13.75 3.47
CA GLY A 213 1.27 -12.45 3.06
C GLY A 213 2.09 -11.29 3.61
N VAL A 214 2.41 -11.31 4.91
CA VAL A 214 3.18 -10.24 5.56
C VAL A 214 4.65 -10.22 5.10
N LEU A 215 5.28 -11.39 4.91
CA LEU A 215 6.66 -11.48 4.42
C LEU A 215 6.78 -11.04 2.96
N LEU A 216 5.80 -11.35 2.11
CA LEU A 216 5.74 -10.82 0.75
C LEU A 216 5.66 -9.29 0.77
N LEU A 217 4.82 -8.70 1.62
CA LEU A 217 4.75 -7.25 1.79
C LEU A 217 6.06 -6.65 2.30
N ALA A 218 6.75 -7.32 3.22
CA ALA A 218 8.08 -6.92 3.66
C ALA A 218 9.10 -6.92 2.50
N ALA A 219 9.08 -7.95 1.65
CA ALA A 219 9.94 -8.03 0.46
C ALA A 219 9.67 -6.89 -0.53
N VAL A 220 8.41 -6.53 -0.76
CA VAL A 220 8.05 -5.35 -1.57
C VAL A 220 8.58 -4.05 -0.96
N GLY A 221 8.50 -3.92 0.37
CA GLY A 221 9.08 -2.79 1.09
C GLY A 221 10.60 -2.70 0.93
N VAL A 222 11.31 -3.83 0.97
CA VAL A 222 12.76 -3.90 0.71
C VAL A 222 13.09 -3.49 -0.72
N GLY A 223 12.35 -3.98 -1.72
CA GLY A 223 12.52 -3.56 -3.12
C GLY A 223 12.35 -2.05 -3.28
N THR A 224 11.30 -1.50 -2.69
CA THR A 224 11.02 -0.05 -2.67
C THR A 224 12.18 0.74 -2.03
N LEU A 225 12.79 0.23 -0.96
CA LEU A 225 13.95 0.87 -0.31
C LEU A 225 15.20 0.81 -1.19
N ARG A 226 15.45 -0.30 -1.88
CA ARG A 226 16.58 -0.45 -2.82
C ARG A 226 16.47 0.55 -3.96
N ASP A 227 15.28 0.77 -4.50
CA ASP A 227 15.06 1.75 -5.56
C ASP A 227 15.28 3.22 -5.11
N LEU A 228 15.26 3.48 -3.79
CA LEU A 228 15.56 4.81 -3.23
C LEU A 228 17.06 5.04 -3.03
N GLU A 229 17.89 4.01 -3.16
CA GLU A 229 19.33 4.19 -3.13
C GLU A 229 19.74 4.94 -4.40
N PRO A 230 20.56 6.00 -4.29
CA PRO A 230 21.03 6.70 -5.47
C PRO A 230 21.78 5.66 -6.29
N GLN A 231 21.33 5.39 -7.53
CA GLN A 231 22.14 4.67 -8.49
C GLN A 231 23.45 5.45 -8.57
N GLY A 232 24.50 4.87 -7.98
CA GLY A 232 25.77 5.53 -7.78
C GLY A 232 26.24 6.14 -9.09
N LYS A 233 26.84 7.33 -8.99
CA LYS A 233 27.56 8.02 -10.06
C LYS A 233 28.34 7.00 -10.90
N GLN A 234 27.76 6.54 -12.02
CA GLN A 234 28.53 5.98 -13.12
C GLN A 234 29.00 7.19 -13.91
N GLY A 235 30.07 7.80 -13.39
CA GLY A 235 30.95 8.70 -14.13
C GLY A 235 32.10 7.89 -14.67
#